data_AF-A0A552KYT0-F1
#
_entry.id   AF-A0A552KYT0-F1
#
_cell.length_a   1.000
_cell.length_b   1.000
_cell.length_c   1.000
_cell.angle_alpha   90.00
_cell.angle_beta   90.00
_cell.angle_gamma   90.00
#
_symmetry.space_group_name_H-M   'P 1'
#
loop_
_entity.id
_entity.type
_entity.pdbx_description
1 polymer ?
#
loop_
_entity_poly.entity_id
_entity_poly.type
_entity_poly.pdbx_seq_one_letter_code
_entity_poly.pdbx_strand_id
1 'polypeptide(L)'
;MNIQLVESLVNAIKSLSLEEQELLGKKLKDHPSWEIALERIDATRKAIYERRQGKPFKTDVTEIIHQMREERDRQLMEEIVSE
;
A
#
# COMPACT_ATOMS: atom_id res chain seq x y z
N MET A 1 -26.62 -18.33 -28.54
CA MET A 1 -26.10 -16.95 -28.65
C MET A 1 -27.07 -16.15 -29.51
N ASN A 2 -27.60 -15.04 -29.01
CA ASN A 2 -28.59 -14.25 -29.76
C ASN A 2 -27.87 -13.30 -30.74
N ILE A 3 -27.78 -13.71 -32.00
CA ILE A 3 -26.98 -13.02 -33.03
C ILE A 3 -27.54 -11.61 -33.32
N GLN A 4 -28.86 -11.45 -33.37
CA GLN A 4 -29.51 -10.15 -33.60
C GLN A 4 -29.19 -9.15 -32.49
N LEU A 5 -29.13 -9.62 -31.24
CA LEU A 5 -28.75 -8.77 -30.12
C LEU A 5 -27.29 -8.30 -30.25
N VAL A 6 -26.39 -9.20 -30.62
CA VAL A 6 -24.96 -8.87 -30.82
C VAL A 6 -24.79 -7.86 -31.95
N GLU A 7 -25.45 -8.06 -33.10
CA GLU A 7 -25.40 -7.13 -34.23
C GLU A 7 -25.95 -5.75 -33.86
N SER A 8 -27.06 -5.71 -33.12
CA SER A 8 -27.68 -4.46 -32.66
C SER A 8 -26.73 -3.69 -31.73
N LEU A 9 -26.05 -4.39 -30.82
CA LEU A 9 -25.05 -3.78 -29.93
C LEU A 9 -23.84 -3.24 -30.70
N VAL A 10 -23.33 -4.00 -31.68
CA VAL A 10 -22.21 -3.54 -32.53
C VAL A 10 -22.57 -2.28 -33.29
N ASN A 11 -23.79 -2.20 -33.84
CA ASN A 11 -24.25 -1.02 -34.56
C ASN A 11 -24.41 0.19 -33.63
N ALA A 12 -24.95 -0.01 -32.43
CA ALA A 12 -25.02 1.04 -31.41
C ALA A 12 -23.62 1.57 -31.06
N ILE A 13 -22.64 0.69 -30.84
CA ILE A 13 -21.25 1.07 -30.53
C ILE A 13 -20.62 1.88 -31.68
N LYS A 14 -20.84 1.47 -32.94
CA LYS A 14 -20.32 2.18 -34.12
C LYS A 14 -20.91 3.59 -34.30
N SER A 15 -22.11 3.82 -33.79
CA SER A 15 -22.76 5.13 -33.85
C SER A 15 -22.30 6.11 -32.77
N LEU A 16 -21.55 5.64 -31.77
CA LEU A 16 -21.03 6.48 -30.70
C LEU A 16 -19.93 7.40 -31.21
N SER A 17 -19.94 8.63 -30.71
CA SER A 17 -18.82 9.58 -30.85
C SER A 17 -17.56 9.08 -30.14
N LEU A 18 -16.41 9.72 -30.44
CA LEU A 18 -15.12 9.34 -29.85
C LEU A 18 -15.14 9.42 -28.30
N GLU A 19 -15.78 10.45 -27.76
CA GLU A 19 -15.93 10.66 -26.32
C GLU A 19 -16.81 9.57 -25.67
N GLU A 20 -17.92 9.21 -26.33
CA GLU A 20 -18.82 8.15 -25.86
C GLU A 20 -18.18 6.76 -25.94
N GLN A 21 -17.37 6.51 -26.97
CA GLN A 21 -16.57 5.28 -27.07
C GLN A 21 -15.53 5.18 -25.95
N GLU A 22 -14.87 6.30 -25.61
CA GLU A 22 -13.92 6.34 -24.50
C GLU A 22 -14.61 6.10 -23.15
N LEU A 23 -15.78 6.70 -22.94
CA LEU A 23 -16.60 6.48 -21.75
C LEU A 23 -17.08 5.02 -21.66
N LEU A 24 -17.55 4.45 -22.78
CA LEU A 24 -17.95 3.06 -22.85
C LEU A 24 -16.78 2.13 -22.52
N GLY A 25 -15.59 2.40 -23.07
CA GLY A 25 -14.37 1.65 -22.76
C GLY A 25 -13.98 1.73 -21.28
N LYS A 26 -14.15 2.88 -20.62
CA LYS A 26 -13.93 3.03 -19.17
C LYS A 26 -14.95 2.22 -18.34
N LYS A 27 -16.21 2.14 -18.78
CA LYS A 27 -17.26 1.38 -18.09
C LYS A 27 -17.20 -0.13 -18.34
N LEU A 28 -16.75 -0.53 -19.52
CA LEU A 28 -16.58 -1.94 -19.90
C LEU A 28 -15.24 -2.51 -19.46
N LYS A 29 -14.27 -1.66 -19.07
CA LYS A 29 -13.08 -2.13 -18.37
C LYS A 29 -13.53 -2.85 -17.12
N ASP A 30 -13.38 -4.17 -17.11
CA ASP A 30 -13.43 -4.96 -15.89
C ASP A 30 -12.46 -4.29 -14.92
N HIS A 31 -12.97 -3.79 -13.80
CA HIS A 31 -12.09 -3.30 -12.72
C HIS A 31 -11.22 -4.49 -12.35
N PRO A 32 -9.94 -4.48 -12.72
CA PRO A 32 -9.13 -5.66 -12.57
C PRO A 32 -9.02 -5.94 -11.08
N SER A 33 -9.18 -7.19 -10.68
CA SER A 33 -9.00 -7.59 -9.28
C SER A 33 -7.64 -7.15 -8.71
N TRP A 34 -6.65 -6.85 -9.56
CA TRP A 34 -5.35 -6.32 -9.15
C TRP A 34 -5.41 -4.87 -8.67
N GLU A 35 -6.29 -4.00 -9.18
CA GLU A 35 -6.42 -2.61 -8.71
C GLU A 35 -6.96 -2.59 -7.28
N ILE A 36 -7.99 -3.40 -7.01
CA ILE A 36 -8.54 -3.61 -5.66
C ILE A 36 -7.48 -4.23 -4.73
N ALA A 37 -6.67 -5.18 -5.24
CA ALA A 37 -5.58 -5.75 -4.47
C ALA A 37 -4.49 -4.71 -4.14
N LEU A 38 -4.18 -3.83 -5.09
CA LEU A 38 -3.20 -2.75 -4.90
C LEU A 38 -3.67 -1.75 -3.84
N GLU A 39 -4.93 -1.31 -3.90
CA GLU A 39 -5.52 -0.44 -2.88
C GLU A 39 -5.46 -1.06 -1.48
N ARG A 40 -5.75 -2.36 -1.37
CA ARG A 40 -5.62 -3.11 -0.11
C ARG A 40 -4.18 -3.16 0.41
N ILE A 41 -3.21 -3.37 -0.48
CA ILE A 41 -1.79 -3.40 -0.11
C ILE A 41 -1.36 -2.03 0.42
N ASP A 42 -1.74 -0.95 -0.24
CA ASP A 42 -1.39 0.41 0.17
C ASP A 42 -2.05 0.82 1.49
N ALA A 43 -3.33 0.48 1.69
CA ALA A 43 -4.03 0.69 2.96
C ALA A 43 -3.32 -0.06 4.10
N THR A 44 -2.94 -1.32 3.87
CA THR A 44 -2.23 -2.15 4.84
C THR A 44 -0.85 -1.55 5.16
N ARG A 45 -0.11 -1.11 4.15
CA ARG A 45 1.20 -0.46 4.31
C ARG A 45 1.10 0.79 5.18
N LYS A 46 0.11 1.66 4.94
CA LYS A 46 -0.13 2.87 5.75
C LYS A 46 -0.44 2.52 7.20
N ALA A 47 -1.33 1.57 7.43
CA ALA A 47 -1.69 1.13 8.78
C ALA A 47 -0.49 0.56 9.54
N ILE A 48 0.40 -0.19 8.87
CA ILE A 48 1.63 -0.69 9.49
C ILE A 48 2.59 0.47 9.81
N TYR A 49 2.74 1.42 8.89
CA TYR A 49 3.62 2.57 9.11
C TYR A 49 3.16 3.43 10.30
N GLU A 50 1.86 3.73 10.39
CA GLU A 50 1.25 4.48 11.49
C GLU A 50 1.40 3.75 12.82
N ARG A 51 1.09 2.44 12.87
CA ARG A 51 1.26 1.61 14.07
C ARG A 51 2.71 1.63 14.58
N ARG A 52 3.67 1.70 13.67
CA ARG A 52 5.10 1.69 13.97
C ARG A 52 5.66 3.08 14.21
N GLN A 53 4.84 4.13 14.13
CA GLN A 53 5.24 5.53 14.28
C GLN A 53 6.44 5.89 13.38
N GLY A 54 6.47 5.33 12.16
CA GLY A 54 7.59 5.51 11.23
C GLY A 54 8.88 4.78 11.60
N LYS A 55 8.92 3.98 12.67
CA LYS A 55 10.12 3.21 13.05
C LYS A 55 10.41 2.10 12.02
N PRO A 56 11.69 1.88 11.65
CA PRO A 56 12.10 0.86 10.68
C PRO A 56 11.85 -0.56 11.21
N PHE A 57 11.57 -1.53 10.33
CA PHE A 57 11.24 -2.94 10.69
C PHE A 57 12.34 -3.62 11.49
N LYS A 58 13.58 -3.25 11.20
CA LYS A 58 14.74 -3.65 11.98
C LYS A 58 15.26 -2.40 12.68
N THR A 59 15.40 -2.48 13.99
CA THR A 59 16.21 -1.54 14.73
C THR A 59 17.66 -1.70 14.29
N ASP A 60 18.40 -0.59 14.15
CA ASP A 60 19.83 -0.67 13.89
C ASP A 60 20.51 -1.37 15.07
N VAL A 61 21.18 -2.49 14.80
CA VAL A 61 21.89 -3.28 15.82
C VAL A 61 22.98 -2.44 16.48
N THR A 62 23.58 -1.51 15.73
CA THR A 62 24.59 -0.57 16.22
C THR A 62 24.02 0.33 17.29
N GLU A 63 22.82 0.88 17.05
CA GLU A 63 22.09 1.73 18.00
C GLU A 63 21.71 0.96 19.27
N ILE A 64 21.27 -0.30 19.13
CA ILE A 64 20.99 -1.17 20.28
C ILE A 64 22.25 -1.38 21.12
N ILE A 65 23.38 -1.71 20.49
CA ILE A 65 24.65 -1.92 21.20
C ILE A 65 25.11 -0.63 21.89
N HIS A 66 24.91 0.53 21.27
CA HIS A 66 25.24 1.82 21.86
C HIS A 66 24.43 2.07 23.14
N GLN A 67 23.11 1.93 23.07
CA GLN A 67 22.22 2.11 24.23
C GLN A 67 22.57 1.14 25.38
N MET A 68 22.89 -0.12 25.05
CA MET A 68 23.32 -1.10 26.05
C MET A 68 24.66 -0.75 26.73
N ARG A 69 25.56 -0.04 26.03
CA ARG A 69 26.82 0.44 26.62
C ARG A 69 26.56 1.62 27.55
N GLU A 70 25.80 2.62 27.09
CA GLU A 70 25.45 3.79 27.91
C GLU A 70 24.72 3.41 29.19
N GLU A 71 23.79 2.46 29.14
CA GLU A 71 23.08 1.95 30.30
C GLU A 71 24.04 1.29 31.30
N ARG A 72 24.97 0.46 30.81
CA ARG A 72 26.00 -0.16 31.66
C ARG A 72 26.92 0.86 32.30
N ASP A 73 27.37 1.85 31.53
CA ASP A 73 28.28 2.89 32.02
C ASP A 73 27.60 3.74 33.10
N ARG A 74 26.30 3.99 32.97
CA ARG A 74 25.50 4.67 34.00
C ARG A 74 25.38 3.83 35.27
N GLN A 75 25.08 2.55 35.16
CA GLN A 75 25.01 1.64 36.30
C GLN A 75 26.34 1.58 37.06
N LEU A 76 27.46 1.51 36.33
CA LEU A 76 28.80 1.53 36.93
C LEU A 76 29.08 2.87 37.66
N MET A 77 28.70 4.00 37.07
CA MET A 77 28.85 5.30 37.76
C MET A 77 27.96 5.41 38.99
N GLU A 78 26.72 4.93 38.95
CA GLU A 78 25.81 4.91 40.10
C GLU A 78 26.35 4.01 41.23
N GLU A 79 26.94 2.86 40.88
CA GLU A 79 27.60 1.95 41.83
C GLU A 79 28.80 2.62 42.51
N ILE A 80 29.66 3.31 41.74
CA ILE A 80 30.82 4.06 42.26
C ILE A 80 30.40 5.25 43.14
N VAL A 81 29.31 5.94 42.80
CA VAL A 81 28.81 7.11 43.56
C VAL A 81 28.05 6.68 44.83
N SER A 82 27.64 5.42 44.90
CA SER A 82 26.89 4.86 46.04
C SER A 82 27.77 4.16 47.09
N GLU A 83 29.09 4.06 46.87
CA GLU A 83 30.13 3.67 47.85
C GLU A 83 30.70 4.90 48.59
#